data_AF-A0A4R6QCS8-F1
#
_entry.id   AF-A0A4R6QCS8-F1
#
_cell.length_a   1.000
_cell.length_b   1.000
_cell.length_c   1.000
_cell.angle_alpha   90.00
_cell.angle_beta   90.00
_cell.angle_gamma   90.00
#
_symmetry.space_group_name_H-M   'P 1'
#
loop_
_entity.id
_entity.type
_entity.pdbx_description
1 polymer ?
#
loop_
_entity_poly.entity_id
_entity_poly.type
_entity_poly.pdbx_seq_one_letter_code
_entity_poly.pdbx_strand_id
1 'polypeptide(L)'
;MQLLERVPDCNGCGACVVGCKDRCVKMIKDENGYFRPVVDEGGCNKCNNCILYCPLYNPVELPEFSQYYDYSDDYYNRDMPKTYRATLREAKTGKVTEFAGTLCQIAGLKSLMGDKLRPNLKLYPLHCDPDEPKRPECVKCQYIKR
;
A
#
# COMPACT_ATOMS: atom_id res chain seq x y z
N MET A 1 -5.13 -6.62 19.70
CA MET A 1 -6.17 -6.82 18.67
C MET A 1 -5.45 -6.74 17.36
N GLN A 2 -5.26 -7.88 16.69
CA GLN A 2 -4.26 -7.95 15.63
C GLN A 2 -4.85 -7.46 14.31
N LEU A 3 -4.12 -6.59 13.60
CA LEU A 3 -4.55 -5.97 12.34
C LEU A 3 -5.06 -6.99 11.30
N LEU A 4 -4.46 -8.18 11.30
CA LEU A 4 -4.77 -9.27 10.37
C LEU A 4 -6.11 -9.97 10.65
N GLU A 5 -6.64 -9.92 11.87
CA GLU A 5 -7.99 -10.46 12.16
C GLU A 5 -9.07 -9.69 11.38
N ARG A 6 -8.84 -8.40 11.13
CA ARG A 6 -9.76 -7.53 10.37
C ARG A 6 -9.46 -7.48 8.88
N VAL A 7 -8.23 -7.81 8.49
CA VAL A 7 -7.74 -7.72 7.11
C VAL A 7 -6.93 -8.99 6.78
N PRO A 8 -7.59 -10.15 6.65
CA PRO A 8 -6.92 -11.42 6.41
C PRO A 8 -6.17 -11.43 5.05
N ASP A 9 -6.74 -10.78 4.03
CA ASP A 9 -6.17 -10.72 2.68
C ASP A 9 -5.17 -9.57 2.49
N CYS A 10 -4.41 -9.24 3.54
CA CYS A 10 -3.41 -8.17 3.50
C CYS A 10 -2.47 -8.33 2.30
N ASN A 11 -2.33 -7.27 1.50
CA ASN A 11 -1.53 -7.25 0.27
C ASN A 11 -0.16 -6.58 0.45
N GLY A 12 0.26 -6.37 1.70
CA GLY A 12 1.59 -5.86 2.00
C GLY A 12 1.89 -4.43 1.54
N CYS A 13 0.88 -3.61 1.17
CA CYS A 13 1.14 -2.27 0.64
C CYS A 13 1.90 -1.34 1.59
N GLY A 14 1.79 -1.54 2.91
CA GLY A 14 2.53 -0.76 3.92
C GLY A 14 1.88 0.57 4.32
N ALA A 15 0.66 0.86 3.85
CA ALA A 15 -0.06 2.09 4.21
C ALA A 15 -0.28 2.20 5.74
N CYS A 16 -0.54 1.08 6.42
CA CYS A 16 -0.70 1.02 7.87
C CYS A 16 0.55 1.49 8.65
N VAL A 17 1.76 1.27 8.11
CA VAL A 17 3.03 1.76 8.70
C VAL A 17 3.13 3.29 8.60
N VAL A 18 2.66 3.87 7.50
CA VAL A 18 2.66 5.32 7.29
C VAL A 18 1.59 5.99 8.16
N GLY A 19 0.40 5.39 8.24
CA GLY A 19 -0.72 5.91 9.02
C GLY A 19 -0.58 5.78 10.55
N CYS A 20 0.28 4.88 11.02
CA CYS A 20 0.52 4.69 12.45
C CYS A 20 1.33 5.86 13.04
N LYS A 21 0.62 6.77 13.74
CA LYS A 21 1.23 7.94 14.40
C LYS A 21 2.24 7.58 15.49
N ASP A 22 2.03 6.45 16.17
CA ASP A 22 2.88 5.98 17.26
C ASP A 22 4.04 5.10 16.77
N ARG A 23 4.12 4.84 15.45
CA ARG A 23 5.17 4.02 14.79
C ARG A 23 5.25 2.58 15.31
N CYS A 24 4.13 2.03 15.77
CA CYS A 24 4.03 0.67 16.32
C CYS A 24 3.84 -0.41 15.25
N VAL A 25 3.56 -0.06 13.99
CA VAL A 25 3.35 -1.04 12.91
C VAL A 25 4.62 -1.21 12.08
N LYS A 26 5.05 -2.45 11.86
CA LYS A 26 6.15 -2.82 10.95
C LYS A 26 5.67 -3.88 9.97
N MET A 27 6.23 -3.89 8.76
CA MET A 27 6.05 -5.01 7.82
C MET A 27 7.18 -6.01 8.01
N ILE A 28 6.83 -7.27 8.28
CA ILE A 28 7.78 -8.37 8.48
C ILE A 28 7.33 -9.53 7.58
N LYS A 29 8.28 -10.27 7.00
CA LYS A 29 7.94 -11.48 6.25
C LYS A 29 7.50 -12.57 7.23
N ASP A 30 6.36 -13.18 6.97
CA ASP A 30 5.95 -14.40 7.68
C ASP A 30 6.69 -15.64 7.14
N GLU A 31 6.38 -16.80 7.70
CA GLU A 31 7.01 -18.08 7.34
C GLU A 31 6.83 -18.46 5.87
N ASN A 32 5.79 -17.93 5.21
CA ASN A 32 5.52 -18.14 3.79
C ASN A 32 6.14 -17.05 2.90
N GLY A 33 6.89 -16.12 3.49
CA GLY A 33 7.51 -15.00 2.81
C GLY A 33 6.55 -13.84 2.50
N TYR A 34 5.29 -13.88 2.95
CA TYR A 34 4.35 -12.78 2.76
C TYR A 34 4.71 -11.61 3.68
N PHE A 35 4.68 -10.39 3.16
CA PHE A 35 4.79 -9.22 4.04
C PHE A 35 3.52 -9.05 4.87
N ARG A 36 3.66 -9.18 6.18
CA ARG A 36 2.60 -9.03 7.17
C ARG A 36 2.87 -7.89 8.14
N PRO A 37 1.82 -7.14 8.52
CA PRO A 37 1.91 -6.10 9.52
C PRO A 37 1.99 -6.73 10.92
N VAL A 38 3.02 -6.36 11.67
CA VAL A 38 3.19 -6.68 13.09
C VAL A 38 3.03 -5.40 13.90
N VAL A 39 2.21 -5.46 14.95
CA VAL A 39 1.93 -4.33 15.83
C VAL A 39 2.66 -4.54 17.16
N ASP A 40 3.46 -3.56 17.56
CA ASP A 40 3.99 -3.45 18.92
C ASP A 40 2.89 -2.97 19.87
N GLU A 41 2.25 -3.91 20.55
CA GLU A 41 1.17 -3.64 21.51
C GLU A 41 1.65 -2.87 22.75
N GLY A 42 2.95 -2.86 23.06
CA GLY A 42 3.51 -2.10 24.18
C GLY A 42 3.51 -0.59 23.94
N GLY A 43 3.65 -0.16 22.68
CA GLY A 43 3.59 1.26 22.28
C GLY A 43 2.25 1.70 21.69
N CYS A 44 1.39 0.77 21.30
CA CYS A 44 0.17 1.06 20.56
C CYS A 44 -0.93 1.63 21.47
N ASN A 45 -1.39 2.86 21.17
CA ASN A 45 -2.53 3.47 21.88
C ASN A 45 -3.91 3.07 21.33
N LYS A 46 -3.97 2.10 20.40
CA LYS A 46 -5.22 1.58 19.79
C LYS A 46 -6.06 2.64 19.07
N CYS A 47 -5.42 3.62 18.42
CA CYS A 47 -6.10 4.66 17.64
C CYS A 47 -6.80 4.19 16.35
N ASN A 48 -6.61 2.94 15.92
CA ASN A 48 -7.18 2.35 14.70
C ASN A 48 -6.75 3.00 13.36
N ASN A 49 -5.78 3.92 13.35
CA ASN A 49 -5.29 4.52 12.09
C ASN A 49 -4.79 3.48 11.08
N CYS A 50 -4.14 2.42 11.54
CA CYS A 50 -3.66 1.34 10.69
C CYS A 50 -4.78 0.65 9.90
N ILE A 51 -5.99 0.57 10.46
CA ILE A 51 -7.19 0.08 9.80
C ILE A 51 -7.82 1.16 8.93
N LEU A 52 -7.92 2.40 9.43
CA LEU A 52 -8.49 3.54 8.70
C LEU A 52 -7.84 3.74 7.32
N TYR A 53 -6.51 3.61 7.25
CA TYR A 53 -5.72 3.75 6.02
C TYR A 53 -5.50 2.43 5.27
N CYS A 54 -6.09 1.32 5.73
CA CYS A 54 -6.00 0.06 5.01
C CYS A 54 -7.00 0.08 3.85
N PRO A 55 -6.55 0.06 2.59
CA PRO A 55 -7.46 0.19 1.46
C PRO A 55 -8.27 -1.10 1.20
N LEU A 56 -7.93 -2.20 1.87
CA LEU A 56 -8.73 -3.44 1.86
C LEU A 56 -9.88 -3.39 2.88
N TYR A 57 -9.76 -2.57 3.92
CA TYR A 57 -10.80 -2.39 4.94
C TYR A 57 -11.67 -1.16 4.68
N ASN A 58 -11.05 -0.08 4.22
CA ASN A 58 -11.69 1.16 3.80
C ASN A 58 -11.35 1.41 2.33
N PRO A 59 -12.11 0.80 1.39
CA PRO A 59 -11.81 0.86 -0.03
C PRO A 59 -11.75 2.28 -0.59
N VAL A 60 -10.92 2.43 -1.61
CA VAL A 60 -10.74 3.67 -2.37
C VAL A 60 -11.08 3.41 -3.83
N GLU A 61 -11.60 4.43 -4.50
CA GLU A 61 -11.90 4.33 -5.92
C GLU A 61 -10.60 4.43 -6.74
N LEU A 62 -10.17 3.36 -7.39
CA LEU A 62 -9.03 3.45 -8.30
C LEU A 62 -9.48 4.06 -9.64
N PRO A 63 -8.68 4.97 -10.22
CA PRO A 63 -8.96 5.43 -11.58
C PRO A 63 -8.81 4.28 -12.56
N GLU A 64 -9.50 4.36 -13.70
CA GLU A 64 -9.25 3.44 -14.80
C GLU A 64 -7.89 3.71 -15.44
N PHE A 65 -7.15 2.64 -15.67
CA PHE A 65 -5.83 2.71 -16.28
C PHE A 65 -5.88 2.09 -17.67
N SER A 66 -5.45 2.85 -18.68
CA SER A 66 -5.38 2.38 -20.07
C SER A 66 -4.12 1.56 -20.37
N GLN A 67 -3.10 1.64 -19.51
CA GLN A 67 -1.81 0.98 -19.68
C GLN A 67 -1.27 0.55 -18.32
N TYR A 68 -0.55 -0.57 -18.32
CA TYR A 68 0.24 -1.08 -17.19
C TYR A 68 1.71 -1.20 -17.61
N TYR A 69 2.62 -1.06 -16.64
CA TYR A 69 4.06 -1.06 -16.89
C TYR A 69 4.74 -2.26 -16.23
N ASP A 70 5.70 -2.85 -16.95
CA ASP A 70 6.63 -3.81 -16.40
C ASP A 70 7.63 -3.14 -15.44
N TYR A 71 8.20 -3.92 -14.53
CA TYR A 71 9.11 -3.42 -13.51
C TYR A 71 10.15 -4.45 -13.06
N SER A 72 11.31 -3.93 -12.67
CA SER A 72 12.40 -4.71 -12.05
C SER A 72 12.07 -5.08 -10.61
N ASP A 73 12.82 -6.02 -10.05
CA ASP A 73 12.64 -6.48 -8.67
C ASP A 73 12.97 -5.40 -7.63
N ASP A 74 13.58 -4.28 -8.02
CA ASP A 74 13.79 -3.13 -7.14
C ASP A 74 12.47 -2.53 -6.66
N TYR A 75 11.45 -2.50 -7.53
CA TYR A 75 10.09 -2.07 -7.17
C TYR A 75 9.40 -3.04 -6.21
N TYR A 76 9.83 -4.30 -6.19
CA TYR A 76 9.37 -5.28 -5.23
C TYR A 76 9.99 -5.05 -3.85
N ASN A 77 11.32 -4.86 -3.80
CA ASN A 77 12.09 -4.80 -2.56
C ASN A 77 12.19 -3.40 -1.94
N ARG A 78 11.70 -2.34 -2.60
CA ARG A 78 11.76 -0.97 -2.08
C ARG A 78 10.99 -0.79 -0.78
N ASP A 79 11.47 0.14 0.03
CA ASP A 79 10.78 0.62 1.23
C ASP A 79 9.53 1.43 0.84
N MET A 80 8.38 0.76 0.84
CA MET A 80 7.09 1.38 0.52
C MET A 80 6.71 2.52 1.50
N PRO A 81 6.82 2.36 2.83
CA PRO A 81 6.59 3.47 3.76
C PRO A 81 7.43 4.72 3.46
N LYS A 82 8.71 4.57 3.10
CA LYS A 82 9.57 5.69 2.69
C LYS A 82 9.11 6.29 1.37
N THR A 83 8.79 5.44 0.39
CA THR A 83 8.28 5.86 -0.93
C THR A 83 7.01 6.70 -0.79
N TYR A 84 6.03 6.23 -0.01
CA TYR A 84 4.79 6.98 0.24
C TYR A 84 5.05 8.33 0.89
N ARG A 85 5.88 8.39 1.93
CA ARG A 85 6.19 9.66 2.60
C ARG A 85 6.86 10.65 1.65
N ALA A 86 7.75 10.18 0.79
CA ALA A 86 8.38 11.00 -0.24
C ALA A 86 7.35 11.54 -1.24
N THR A 87 6.53 10.67 -1.83
CA THR A 87 5.46 11.06 -2.77
C THR A 87 4.46 12.03 -2.15
N LEU A 88 4.01 11.78 -0.92
CA LEU A 88 3.09 12.67 -0.20
C LEU A 88 3.71 14.05 0.07
N ARG A 89 5.02 14.12 0.32
CA ARG A 89 5.75 15.37 0.53
C ARG A 89 5.93 16.13 -0.77
N GLU A 90 6.36 15.46 -1.84
CA GLU A 90 6.59 16.05 -3.16
C GLU A 90 5.30 16.54 -3.79
N ALA A 91 4.24 15.74 -3.74
CA ALA A 91 2.95 16.12 -4.29
C ALA A 91 2.36 17.36 -3.61
N LYS A 92 2.70 17.62 -2.33
CA LYS A 92 2.30 18.86 -1.61
C LYS A 92 2.98 20.11 -2.16
N THR A 93 4.14 20.02 -2.80
CA THR A 93 4.86 21.20 -3.30
C THR A 93 4.32 21.73 -4.62
N GLY A 94 3.33 21.06 -5.22
CA GLY A 94 2.76 21.43 -6.53
C GLY A 94 3.63 21.07 -7.74
N LYS A 95 4.83 20.50 -7.53
CA LYS A 95 5.67 19.98 -8.63
C LYS A 95 5.04 18.73 -9.21
N VAL A 96 5.21 18.51 -10.51
CA VAL A 96 4.84 17.22 -11.12
C VAL A 96 5.57 16.12 -10.36
N THR A 97 4.79 15.23 -9.75
CA THR A 97 5.26 14.12 -8.93
C THR A 97 4.76 12.84 -9.56
N GLU A 98 5.63 11.86 -9.68
CA GLU A 98 5.30 10.57 -10.29
C GLU A 98 5.26 9.49 -9.20
N PHE A 99 4.31 8.58 -9.33
CA PHE A 99 4.23 7.41 -8.47
C PHE A 99 3.96 6.17 -9.33
N ALA A 100 4.96 5.31 -9.43
CA ALA A 100 4.83 3.99 -10.00
C ALA A 100 4.61 2.96 -8.88
N GLY A 101 3.59 2.11 -9.02
CA GLY A 101 3.27 1.07 -8.04
C GLY A 101 2.17 0.11 -8.51
N THR A 102 2.08 -1.06 -7.89
CA THR A 102 0.97 -2.00 -8.15
C THR A 102 -0.37 -1.40 -7.68
N LEU A 103 -1.49 -1.97 -8.11
CA LEU A 103 -2.83 -1.45 -7.77
C LEU A 103 -3.05 -1.31 -6.26
N CYS A 104 -2.62 -2.29 -5.46
CA CYS A 104 -2.68 -2.19 -4.00
C CYS A 104 -1.82 -1.06 -3.43
N GLN A 105 -0.68 -0.76 -4.05
CA GLN A 105 0.19 0.32 -3.62
C GLN A 105 -0.41 1.69 -3.96
N ILE A 106 -1.01 1.83 -5.14
CA ILE A 106 -1.74 3.03 -5.55
C ILE A 106 -2.94 3.24 -4.63
N ALA A 107 -3.68 2.17 -4.31
CA ALA A 107 -4.79 2.22 -3.36
C ALA A 107 -4.32 2.69 -1.97
N GLY A 108 -3.17 2.18 -1.50
CA GLY A 108 -2.54 2.63 -0.26
C GLY A 108 -2.16 4.11 -0.28
N LEU A 109 -1.56 4.61 -1.36
CA LEU A 109 -1.25 6.03 -1.52
C LEU A 109 -2.52 6.89 -1.49
N LYS A 110 -3.55 6.48 -2.24
CA LYS A 110 -4.82 7.21 -2.33
C LYS A 110 -5.54 7.25 -0.97
N SER A 111 -5.52 6.14 -0.23
CA SER A 111 -6.04 6.07 1.15
C SER A 111 -5.32 7.04 2.09
N LEU A 112 -3.99 7.10 2.03
CA LEU A 112 -3.18 8.06 2.79
C LEU A 112 -3.44 9.53 2.42
N MET A 113 -3.97 9.80 1.22
CA MET A 113 -4.32 11.14 0.74
C MET A 113 -5.78 11.53 1.01
N GLY A 114 -6.60 10.64 1.60
CA GLY A 114 -8.02 10.90 1.85
C GLY A 114 -8.89 10.70 0.61
N ASP A 115 -8.59 9.67 -0.18
CA ASP A 115 -9.31 9.26 -1.39
C ASP A 115 -9.35 10.28 -2.54
N LYS A 116 -8.44 11.27 -2.50
CA LYS A 116 -8.30 12.29 -3.54
C LYS A 116 -6.87 12.31 -4.07
N LEU A 117 -6.73 12.32 -5.39
CA LEU A 117 -5.44 12.50 -6.04
C LEU A 117 -5.23 13.99 -6.31
N ARG A 118 -4.00 14.44 -6.13
CA ARG A 118 -3.63 15.82 -6.48
C ARG A 118 -3.45 15.92 -7.99
N PRO A 119 -3.83 17.02 -8.65
CA PRO A 119 -3.70 17.16 -10.11
C PRO A 119 -2.26 17.02 -10.63
N ASN A 120 -1.27 17.35 -9.81
CA ASN A 120 0.15 17.25 -10.15
C ASN A 120 0.75 15.85 -9.89
N LEU A 121 -0.04 14.88 -9.43
CA LEU A 121 0.40 13.52 -9.18
C LEU A 121 0.05 12.62 -10.37
N LYS A 122 1.07 12.12 -11.06
CA LYS A 122 0.93 11.14 -12.13
C LYS A 122 1.11 9.73 -11.59
N LEU A 123 0.19 8.83 -11.92
CA LEU A 123 0.23 7.44 -11.50
C LEU A 123 0.67 6.54 -12.65
N TYR A 124 1.57 5.60 -12.36
CA TYR A 124 2.06 4.61 -13.31
C TYR A 124 1.77 3.22 -12.73
N PRO A 125 0.62 2.61 -13.07
CA PRO A 125 0.24 1.32 -12.53
C PRO A 125 1.16 0.23 -13.04
N LEU A 126 1.71 -0.56 -12.12
CA LEU A 126 2.58 -1.67 -12.45
C LEU A 126 1.76 -2.93 -12.71
N HIS A 127 2.21 -3.75 -13.66
CA HIS A 127 1.56 -5.02 -14.01
C HIS A 127 1.41 -5.92 -12.76
N CYS A 128 0.26 -6.55 -12.62
CA CYS A 128 0.03 -7.52 -11.57
C CYS A 128 -0.36 -8.83 -12.23
N ASP A 129 0.41 -9.89 -11.95
CA ASP A 129 0.13 -11.23 -12.44
C ASP A 129 -0.43 -12.07 -11.28
N PRO A 130 -1.74 -12.39 -11.25
CA PRO A 130 -2.31 -13.22 -10.19
C PRO A 130 -1.99 -14.72 -10.37
N ASP A 131 -1.63 -15.15 -11.57
CA ASP A 131 -1.39 -16.55 -11.92
C ASP A 131 0.07 -16.93 -11.66
N GLU A 132 1.01 -16.00 -11.93
CA GLU A 132 2.43 -16.10 -11.59
C GLU A 132 2.90 -14.88 -10.77
N PRO A 133 2.41 -14.73 -9.52
CA PRO A 133 2.62 -13.49 -8.78
C PRO A 133 4.05 -13.35 -8.27
N LYS A 134 4.71 -12.25 -8.68
CA LYS A 134 5.97 -11.80 -8.06
C LYS A 134 5.88 -11.59 -6.55
N ARG A 135 4.66 -11.27 -6.07
CA ARG A 135 4.35 -11.07 -4.66
C ARG A 135 3.45 -12.19 -4.19
N PRO A 136 3.87 -13.06 -3.27
CA PRO A 136 3.03 -14.18 -2.87
C PRO A 136 1.64 -13.72 -2.36
N GLU A 137 1.51 -12.53 -1.76
CA GLU A 137 0.22 -11.98 -1.31
C GLU A 137 -0.77 -11.64 -2.44
N CYS A 138 -0.32 -11.59 -3.69
CA CYS A 138 -1.16 -11.22 -4.83
C CYS A 138 -2.08 -12.34 -5.32
N VAL A 139 -1.88 -13.60 -4.90
CA VAL A 139 -2.69 -14.75 -5.35
C VAL A 139 -4.19 -14.51 -5.16
N LYS A 140 -4.59 -13.90 -4.04
CA LYS A 140 -5.99 -13.60 -3.69
C LYS A 140 -6.30 -12.10 -3.75
N CYS A 141 -5.55 -11.33 -4.54
CA CYS A 141 -5.67 -9.87 -4.55
C CYS A 141 -7.02 -9.41 -5.13
N GLN A 142 -7.84 -8.75 -4.32
CA GLN A 142 -9.13 -8.20 -4.76
C GLN A 142 -9.04 -7.03 -5.76
N TYR A 143 -7.88 -6.39 -5.91
CA TYR A 143 -7.69 -5.32 -6.91
C TYR A 143 -7.53 -5.86 -8.32
N ILE A 144 -7.19 -7.14 -8.48
CA ILE A 144 -7.12 -7.78 -9.78
C ILE A 144 -8.47 -8.43 -9.99
N LYS A 145 -9.29 -7.85 -10.86
CA LYS A 145 -10.54 -8.47 -11.29
C LYS A 145 -10.18 -9.69 -12.14
N ARG A 146 -10.55 -10.87 -11.68
CA ARG A 146 -10.52 -12.11 -12.47
C ARG A 146 -11.77 -12.22 -13.33
#